data_AF-A0A8T6QIU5-F1
#
_entry.id   AF-A0A8T6QIU5-F1
#
_cell.length_a   1.000
_cell.length_b   1.000
_cell.length_c   1.000
_cell.angle_alpha   90.00
_cell.angle_beta   90.00
_cell.angle_gamma   90.00
#
_symmetry.space_group_name_H-M   'P 1'
#
loop_
_entity.id
_entity.type
_entity.pdbx_description
1 polymer ?
#
loop_
_entity_poly.entity_id
_entity_poly.type
_entity_poly.pdbx_seq_one_letter_code
_entity_poly.pdbx_strand_id
1 'polypeptide(L)' 'RPRGKLHIHCESFADPLLLPRCERQQALQNAIDHYAARLEHYALQSPLDWFNFFDFWQLPEIQDKE' A
#
# COMPACT_ATOMS: atom_id res chain seq x y z
N ARG A 1 -12.89 6.91 -18.36
CA ARG A 1 -13.93 6.90 -17.31
C ARG A 1 -15.32 6.95 -17.97
N PRO A 2 -16.16 5.91 -17.92
CA PRO A 2 -17.32 5.83 -18.81
C PRO A 2 -18.42 6.87 -18.59
N ARG A 3 -18.46 7.62 -17.46
CA ARG A 3 -19.51 8.64 -17.17
C ARG A 3 -19.06 9.83 -16.29
N GLY A 4 -17.76 10.04 -16.10
CA GLY A 4 -17.24 11.20 -15.33
C GLY A 4 -17.62 11.28 -13.85
N LYS A 5 -18.12 10.20 -13.24
CA LYS A 5 -18.53 10.17 -11.82
C LYS A 5 -17.36 9.79 -10.91
N LEU A 6 -17.27 10.43 -9.75
CA LEU A 6 -16.36 10.06 -8.66
C LEU A 6 -16.92 8.86 -7.91
N HIS A 7 -16.08 7.84 -7.71
CA HIS A 7 -16.38 6.67 -6.90
C HIS A 7 -15.49 6.69 -5.67
N ILE A 8 -16.08 6.54 -4.48
CA ILE A 8 -15.37 6.51 -3.20
C ILE A 8 -15.60 5.14 -2.59
N HIS A 9 -14.52 4.49 -2.16
CA HIS A 9 -14.53 3.19 -1.51
C HIS A 9 -14.10 3.37 -0.05
N CYS A 10 -14.90 2.87 0.89
CA CYS A 10 -14.59 2.86 2.32
C CYS A 10 -14.77 1.43 2.84
N GLU A 11 -13.74 0.91 3.50
CA GLU A 11 -13.72 -0.43 4.07
C GLU A 11 -13.10 -0.41 5.47
N SER A 12 -13.55 -1.32 6.34
CA SER A 12 -12.93 -1.48 7.66
C SER A 12 -11.53 -2.06 7.48
N PHE A 13 -10.55 -1.43 8.11
CA PHE A 13 -9.15 -1.87 8.04
C PHE A 13 -8.72 -2.61 9.31
N ALA A 14 -8.93 -2.01 10.47
CA ALA A 14 -8.65 -2.60 11.77
C ALA A 14 -9.45 -1.88 12.87
N ASP A 15 -9.93 -2.62 13.86
CA ASP A 15 -10.60 -2.08 15.05
C ASP A 15 -10.45 -3.05 16.24
N PRO A 16 -9.43 -2.90 17.11
CA PRO A 16 -8.28 -1.98 17.02
C PRO A 16 -7.12 -2.57 16.17
N LEU A 17 -6.18 -1.71 15.76
CA LEU A 17 -4.90 -2.16 15.19
C LEU A 17 -3.97 -2.66 16.31
N LEU A 18 -3.95 -3.97 16.54
CA LEU A 18 -3.15 -4.59 17.59
C LEU A 18 -1.68 -4.68 17.18
N LEU A 19 -0.80 -4.06 17.97
CA LEU A 19 0.66 -4.11 17.80
C LEU A 19 1.34 -4.54 19.11
N PRO A 20 1.27 -5.83 19.49
CA PRO A 20 1.86 -6.34 20.73
C PRO A 20 3.36 -6.05 20.78
N ARG A 21 3.89 -5.66 21.96
CA ARG A 21 5.29 -5.23 22.09
C ARG A 21 6.30 -6.27 21.61
N CYS A 22 6.09 -7.55 21.94
CA CYS A 22 6.99 -8.64 21.52
C CYS A 22 6.99 -8.90 20.01
N GLU A 23 5.87 -8.63 19.33
CA GLU A 23 5.66 -8.98 17.92
C GLU A 23 5.44 -7.74 17.05
N ARG A 24 5.76 -6.56 17.57
CA ARG A 24 5.39 -5.27 16.97
C ARG A 24 5.81 -5.18 15.51
N GLN A 25 7.03 -5.61 15.19
CA GLN A 25 7.54 -5.55 13.82
C GLN A 25 6.74 -6.46 12.88
N GLN A 26 6.44 -7.69 13.30
CA GLN A 26 5.68 -8.62 12.48
C GLN A 26 4.22 -8.17 12.33
N ALA A 27 3.59 -7.74 13.42
CA ALA A 27 2.22 -7.24 13.39
C ALA A 27 2.09 -6.00 12.49
N LEU A 28 3.10 -5.11 12.55
CA LEU A 28 3.17 -3.95 11.66
C LEU A 28 3.38 -4.35 10.20
N GLN A 29 4.28 -5.30 9.92
CA GLN A 29 4.51 -5.81 8.56
C GLN A 29 3.22 -6.40 7.99
N ASN A 30 2.51 -7.23 8.75
CA ASN A 30 1.23 -7.81 8.32
C ASN A 30 0.19 -6.73 7.99
N ALA A 31 0.14 -5.65 8.78
CA ALA A 31 -0.76 -4.53 8.52
C ALA A 31 -0.37 -3.77 7.24
N ILE A 32 0.93 -3.55 7.02
CA ILE A 32 1.46 -2.91 5.80
C ILE A 32 1.14 -3.77 4.58
N ASP A 33 1.37 -5.08 4.65
CA ASP A 33 1.11 -6.01 3.55
C ASP A 33 -0.38 -6.04 3.21
N HIS A 34 -1.25 -6.07 4.24
CA HIS A 34 -2.70 -5.99 4.04
C HIS A 34 -3.10 -4.67 3.36
N TYR A 35 -2.57 -3.54 3.82
CA TYR A 35 -2.81 -2.24 3.19
C TYR A 35 -2.35 -2.22 1.73
N ALA A 36 -1.14 -2.70 1.44
CA ALA A 36 -0.59 -2.74 0.09
C ALA A 36 -1.46 -3.60 -0.84
N ALA A 37 -1.95 -4.75 -0.38
CA ALA A 37 -2.84 -5.62 -1.16
C ALA A 37 -4.19 -4.95 -1.48
N ARG A 38 -4.78 -4.21 -0.52
CA ARG A 38 -6.04 -3.48 -0.76
C ARG A 38 -5.84 -2.31 -1.72
N LEU A 39 -4.71 -1.64 -1.60
CA LEU A 39 -4.32 -0.54 -2.45
C LEU A 39 -4.09 -0.99 -3.90
N GLU A 40 -3.36 -2.10 -4.09
CA GLU A 40 -3.15 -2.76 -5.39
C GLU A 40 -4.48 -3.12 -6.05
N HIS A 41 -5.42 -3.71 -5.30
CA HIS A 41 -6.73 -4.10 -5.82
C HIS A 41 -7.48 -2.93 -6.48
N TYR A 42 -7.45 -1.73 -5.89
CA TYR A 42 -8.11 -0.55 -6.47
C TYR A 42 -7.26 0.12 -7.56
N ALA A 43 -5.93 0.11 -7.43
CA ALA A 43 -5.02 0.59 -8.46
C ALA A 43 -5.20 -0.21 -9.77
N LEU A 44 -5.36 -1.52 -9.70
CA LEU A 44 -5.63 -2.37 -10.88
C LEU A 44 -7.00 -2.11 -11.51
N GLN A 45 -8.00 -1.73 -10.72
CA GLN A 45 -9.34 -1.38 -11.23
C GLN A 45 -9.36 -0.03 -11.93
N SER A 46 -8.56 0.93 -11.47
CA SER A 46 -8.46 2.26 -12.09
C SER A 46 -7.01 2.76 -12.16
N PRO A 47 -6.19 2.17 -13.05
CA PRO A 47 -4.75 2.45 -13.08
C PRO A 47 -4.41 3.89 -13.44
N LEU A 48 -5.28 4.58 -14.19
CA LEU A 48 -5.11 5.98 -14.56
C LEU A 48 -5.50 6.96 -13.44
N ASP A 49 -6.15 6.47 -12.38
CA ASP A 49 -6.54 7.29 -11.22
C ASP A 49 -5.53 7.16 -10.07
N TRP A 50 -4.48 6.35 -10.26
CA TRP A 50 -3.37 6.17 -9.35
C TRP A 50 -2.33 7.28 -9.57
N PHE A 51 -2.53 8.45 -8.96
CA PHE A 51 -1.66 9.63 -9.07
C PHE A 51 -0.38 9.52 -8.22
N ASN A 52 0.36 8.43 -8.39
CA ASN A 52 1.61 8.19 -7.70
C ASN A 52 2.79 8.57 -8.61
N PHE A 53 3.52 9.61 -8.22
CA PHE A 53 4.67 10.12 -8.95
C PHE A 53 6.00 9.84 -8.24
N PHE A 54 5.97 9.04 -7.18
CA PHE A 54 7.17 8.67 -6.45
C PHE A 54 7.87 7.50 -7.15
N ASP A 55 9.19 7.57 -7.16
CA ASP A 55 10.03 6.48 -7.63
C ASP A 55 10.23 5.45 -6.51
N PHE A 56 9.21 4.61 -6.30
CA PHE A 56 9.22 3.56 -5.27
C PHE A 56 10.15 2.39 -5.61
N TRP A 57 10.50 2.24 -6.88
CA TRP A 57 11.21 1.07 -7.39
C TRP A 57 12.71 1.34 -7.58
N GLN A 58 13.22 2.42 -6.99
CA GLN A 58 14.67 2.62 -6.91
C GLN A 58 15.30 1.41 -6.23
N LEU A 59 16.06 0.67 -7.00
CA LEU A 59 16.91 -0.38 -6.45
C LEU A 59 17.96 0.31 -5.57
N PRO A 60 18.25 -0.24 -4.39
CA PRO A 60 19.33 0.29 -3.57
C PRO A 60 20.61 0.34 -4.41
N GLU A 61 21.34 1.46 -4.34
CA GLU A 61 22.61 1.60 -5.03
C GLU A 61 23.50 0.41 -4.67
N ILE A 62 23.93 -0.33 -5.69
CA ILE A 62 24.90 -1.41 -5.53
C ILE A 62 26.19 -0.72 -5.12
N GLN A 63 26.52 -0.76 -3.83
CA GLN A 63 27.84 -0.38 -3.37
C GLN A 63 28.81 -1.47 -3.82
N ASP A 64 29.42 -1.28 -4.99
CA ASP A 64 30.62 -2.01 -5.35
C ASP A 64 31.69 -1.68 -4.32
N LYS A 65 31.94 -2.63 -3.41
CA LYS A 65 33.10 -2.59 -2.52
C LYS A 65 34.29 -3.03 -3.36
N GLU A 66 35.02 -2.07 -3.91
CA GLU A 66 36.42 -2.26 -4.33
C GLU A 66 37.32 -2.60 -3.13
#